data_AF-A0A1C6GIY7-F1
#
_entry.id   AF-A0A1C6GIY7-F1
#
_cell.length_a   1.000
_cell.length_b   1.000
_cell.length_c   1.000
_cell.angle_alpha   90.00
_cell.angle_beta   90.00
_cell.angle_gamma   90.00
#
_symmetry.space_group_name_H-M   'P 1'
#
loop_
_entity.id
_entity.type
_entity.pdbx_description
1 polymer ?
#
loop_
_entity_poly.entity_id
_entity_poly.type
_entity_poly.pdbx_seq_one_letter_code
_entity_poly.pdbx_strand_id
1 'polypeptide(L)'
;MNAWFEAAGAAAWGAVGFGGLSRWMDPPARARAERLCPSPTGVFVAAFPYYAGDDPGNLSRYARGEDYHAAVVRRLEQVCARLRARWPEHIFRPSADSSPIPERAAALCAGLGVLGDNGLVLLDKWGSWIFLGTILTNLTGYPWPEPVPLRRCVHCGACAAACPGGALEADGVRTDRCLSHLTQKTGELTPEEAALLSAHPLIWGCDVCQQVCPYNRAAPVTPLPEFRDDLVPALTLPDVAGQTRRQFLERYPGRAFTWRGPGPLQRNLELKDGE
;
A
#
# COMPACT_ATOMS: atom_id res chain seq x y z
N MET A 1 12.48 -19.33 8.95
CA MET A 1 11.53 -18.54 8.13
C MET A 1 12.21 -17.35 7.43
N ASN A 2 13.20 -16.66 8.03
CA ASN A 2 13.92 -15.53 7.39
C ASN A 2 14.30 -15.77 5.92
N ALA A 3 15.05 -16.84 5.63
CA ALA A 3 15.48 -17.15 4.27
C ALA A 3 14.32 -17.31 3.27
N TRP A 4 13.11 -17.68 3.72
CA TRP A 4 11.94 -17.80 2.83
C TRP A 4 11.37 -16.43 2.46
N PHE A 5 11.26 -15.52 3.43
CA PHE A 5 10.79 -14.15 3.18
C PHE A 5 11.83 -13.34 2.40
N GLU A 6 13.13 -13.50 2.69
CA GLU A 6 14.22 -12.90 1.93
C GLU A 6 14.23 -13.40 0.48
N ALA A 7 14.09 -14.71 0.25
CA ALA A 7 13.98 -15.27 -1.09
C ALA A 7 12.73 -14.77 -1.84
N ALA A 8 11.64 -14.50 -1.12
CA ALA A 8 10.44 -13.88 -1.67
C ALA A 8 10.62 -12.37 -1.93
N GLY A 9 11.76 -11.76 -1.58
CA GLY A 9 12.05 -10.34 -1.80
C GLY A 9 11.54 -9.38 -0.72
N ALA A 10 11.17 -9.90 0.46
CA ALA A 10 10.77 -9.05 1.57
C ALA A 10 11.97 -8.28 2.12
N ALA A 11 11.82 -6.97 2.27
CA ALA A 11 12.76 -6.08 2.95
C ALA A 11 12.76 -6.28 4.47
N ALA A 12 11.62 -6.65 5.02
CA ALA A 12 11.42 -6.97 6.43
C ALA A 12 10.20 -7.89 6.56
N TRP A 13 10.17 -8.71 7.60
CA TRP A 13 9.01 -9.53 7.95
C TRP A 13 8.90 -9.69 9.47
N GLY A 14 7.72 -10.05 9.94
CA GLY A 14 7.46 -10.33 11.34
C GLY A 14 6.18 -11.13 11.54
N ALA A 15 5.86 -11.41 12.79
CA ALA A 15 4.70 -12.20 13.20
C ALA A 15 4.00 -11.57 14.39
N VAL A 16 2.69 -11.71 14.46
CA VAL A 16 1.87 -11.24 15.58
C VAL A 16 0.69 -12.19 15.79
N GLY A 17 0.35 -12.46 17.05
CA GLY A 17 -0.84 -13.24 17.38
C GLY A 17 -2.13 -12.55 16.94
N PHE A 18 -3.10 -13.33 16.44
CA PHE A 18 -4.36 -12.78 15.92
C PHE A 18 -5.15 -12.06 17.01
N GLY A 19 -5.14 -12.58 18.24
CA GLY A 19 -5.74 -11.93 19.40
C GLY A 19 -5.19 -10.52 19.65
N GLY A 20 -3.89 -10.32 19.47
CA GLY A 20 -3.22 -9.02 19.62
C GLY A 20 -3.60 -7.98 18.55
N LEU A 21 -4.12 -8.44 17.40
CA LEU A 21 -4.61 -7.56 16.33
C LEU A 21 -6.09 -7.19 16.46
N SER A 22 -6.86 -7.95 17.24
CA SER A 22 -8.32 -7.79 17.34
C SER A 22 -8.77 -6.36 17.67
N ARG A 23 -8.02 -5.60 18.46
CA ARG A 23 -8.32 -4.19 18.79
C ARG A 23 -8.28 -3.22 17.61
N TRP A 24 -7.65 -3.63 16.50
CA TRP A 24 -7.51 -2.85 15.27
C TRP A 24 -8.51 -3.28 14.19
N MET A 25 -9.37 -4.24 14.50
CA MET A 25 -10.31 -4.83 13.56
C MET A 25 -11.73 -4.51 13.98
N ASP A 26 -12.53 -3.99 13.06
CA ASP A 26 -13.96 -3.91 13.28
C ASP A 26 -14.61 -5.32 13.22
N PRO A 27 -15.83 -5.50 13.77
CA PRO A 27 -16.49 -6.79 13.75
C PRO A 27 -16.68 -7.40 12.34
N PRO A 28 -17.05 -6.63 11.30
CA PRO A 28 -17.10 -7.15 9.93
C PRO A 28 -15.77 -7.71 9.40
N ALA A 29 -14.65 -7.00 9.62
CA ALA A 29 -13.33 -7.43 9.23
C ALA A 29 -12.94 -8.71 9.98
N ARG A 30 -13.16 -8.76 11.30
CA ARG A 30 -12.91 -9.97 12.09
C ARG A 30 -13.70 -11.17 11.57
N ALA A 31 -15.00 -11.01 11.35
CA ALA A 31 -15.84 -12.07 10.80
C ALA A 31 -15.37 -12.53 9.41
N ARG A 32 -14.91 -11.61 8.56
CA ARG A 32 -14.32 -11.95 7.25
C ARG A 32 -13.01 -12.72 7.41
N ALA A 33 -12.14 -12.36 8.35
CA ALA A 33 -10.91 -13.10 8.64
C ALA A 33 -11.19 -14.54 9.09
N GLU A 34 -12.14 -14.72 10.02
CA GLU A 34 -12.55 -16.03 10.53
C GLU A 34 -13.23 -16.90 9.44
N ARG A 35 -13.91 -16.30 8.46
CA ARG A 35 -14.41 -17.03 7.27
C ARG A 35 -13.29 -17.48 6.34
N LEU A 36 -12.26 -16.65 6.14
CA LEU A 36 -11.13 -16.98 5.26
C LEU A 36 -10.18 -18.02 5.87
N CYS A 37 -10.05 -18.00 7.19
CA CYS A 37 -9.20 -18.89 7.97
C CYS A 37 -9.90 -19.22 9.30
N PRO A 38 -10.62 -20.34 9.40
CA PRO A 38 -11.28 -20.75 10.64
C PRO A 38 -10.29 -20.91 11.79
N SER A 39 -10.65 -20.38 12.96
CA SER A 39 -9.81 -20.34 14.18
C SER A 39 -8.42 -19.73 13.91
N PRO A 40 -8.34 -18.47 13.42
CA PRO A 40 -7.06 -17.85 13.12
C PRO A 40 -6.24 -17.66 14.40
N THR A 41 -4.96 -18.03 14.33
CA THR A 41 -4.04 -17.99 15.48
C THR A 41 -3.04 -16.85 15.36
N GLY A 42 -2.65 -16.48 14.13
CA GLY A 42 -1.71 -15.40 13.92
C GLY A 42 -1.61 -14.92 12.48
N VAL A 43 -0.82 -13.87 12.33
CA VAL A 43 -0.55 -13.19 11.07
C VAL A 43 0.95 -13.06 10.92
N PHE A 44 1.49 -13.53 9.80
CA PHE A 44 2.79 -13.07 9.32
C PHE A 44 2.59 -11.81 8.48
N VAL A 45 3.48 -10.84 8.60
CA VAL A 45 3.46 -9.59 7.84
C VAL A 45 4.83 -9.35 7.22
N ALA A 46 4.87 -8.88 5.99
CA ALA A 46 6.10 -8.58 5.27
C ALA A 46 5.98 -7.26 4.50
N ALA A 47 7.12 -6.60 4.31
CA ALA A 47 7.26 -5.36 3.57
C ALA A 47 8.07 -5.60 2.29
N PHE A 48 7.60 -5.08 1.16
CA PHE A 48 8.22 -5.23 -0.17
C PHE A 48 8.53 -3.85 -0.75
N PRO A 49 9.80 -3.52 -1.00
CA PRO A 49 10.17 -2.18 -1.46
C PRO A 49 9.73 -1.93 -2.90
N TYR A 50 9.30 -0.72 -3.22
CA TYR A 50 8.83 -0.36 -4.57
C TYR A 50 9.45 0.91 -5.15
N TYR A 51 10.30 1.62 -4.41
CA TYR A 51 10.94 2.82 -4.93
C TYR A 51 11.77 2.50 -6.19
N ALA A 52 11.48 3.16 -7.31
CA ALA A 52 12.12 2.90 -8.59
C ALA A 52 12.91 4.11 -9.14
N GLY A 53 13.18 5.11 -8.29
CA GLY A 53 13.82 6.36 -8.69
C GLY A 53 12.84 7.53 -8.82
N ASP A 54 13.37 8.63 -9.36
CA ASP A 54 12.69 9.94 -9.38
C ASP A 54 12.20 10.35 -10.77
N ASP A 55 12.05 9.39 -11.69
CA ASP A 55 11.57 9.68 -13.04
C ASP A 55 10.26 10.50 -13.00
N PRO A 56 10.16 11.59 -13.78
CA PRO A 56 8.99 12.45 -13.77
C PRO A 56 7.77 11.70 -14.31
N GLY A 57 6.59 12.08 -13.84
CA GLY A 57 5.34 11.45 -14.28
C GLY A 57 4.12 12.00 -13.54
N ASN A 58 2.93 11.76 -14.08
CA ASN A 58 1.66 12.19 -13.48
C ASN A 58 0.94 11.08 -12.71
N LEU A 59 1.55 9.90 -12.56
CA LEU A 59 1.08 8.83 -11.68
C LEU A 59 1.96 8.75 -10.43
N SER A 60 1.35 8.52 -9.26
CA SER A 60 2.09 8.21 -8.03
C SER A 60 2.92 6.95 -8.21
N ARG A 61 4.10 6.92 -7.59
CA ARG A 61 5.10 5.87 -7.75
C ARG A 61 4.58 4.48 -7.45
N TYR A 62 3.66 4.35 -6.48
CA TYR A 62 3.09 3.05 -6.12
C TYR A 62 2.28 2.41 -7.26
N ALA A 63 1.78 3.21 -8.21
CA ALA A 63 0.89 2.74 -9.26
C ALA A 63 1.59 2.49 -10.60
N ARG A 64 2.90 2.79 -10.72
CA ARG A 64 3.62 2.77 -12.00
C ARG A 64 4.05 1.38 -12.47
N GLY A 65 4.37 0.49 -11.53
CA GLY A 65 4.78 -0.88 -11.81
C GLY A 65 3.61 -1.84 -12.01
N GLU A 66 3.88 -3.13 -11.89
CA GLU A 66 2.84 -4.16 -11.77
C GLU A 66 1.96 -3.88 -10.54
N ASP A 67 0.68 -4.24 -10.62
CA ASP A 67 -0.27 -4.14 -9.52
C ASP A 67 0.25 -4.91 -8.30
N TYR A 68 0.58 -4.17 -7.25
CA TYR A 68 1.18 -4.71 -6.04
C TYR A 68 0.28 -5.74 -5.36
N HIS A 69 -1.05 -5.68 -5.53
CA HIS A 69 -1.95 -6.69 -4.98
C HIS A 69 -1.57 -8.08 -5.50
N ALA A 70 -1.39 -8.22 -6.81
CA ALA A 70 -1.03 -9.48 -7.45
C ALA A 70 0.44 -9.83 -7.19
N ALA A 71 1.34 -8.86 -7.32
CA ALA A 71 2.78 -9.10 -7.14
C ALA A 71 3.15 -9.54 -5.72
N VAL A 72 2.66 -8.83 -4.70
CA VAL A 72 2.91 -9.17 -3.29
C VAL A 72 2.31 -10.52 -2.93
N VAL A 73 1.08 -10.82 -3.40
CA VAL A 73 0.46 -12.13 -3.18
C VAL A 73 1.26 -13.24 -3.83
N ARG A 74 1.72 -13.08 -5.09
CA ARG A 74 2.59 -14.08 -5.74
C ARG A 74 3.87 -14.35 -4.95
N ARG A 75 4.50 -13.29 -4.41
CA ARG A 75 5.70 -13.43 -3.58
C ARG A 75 5.41 -14.17 -2.28
N LEU A 76 4.34 -13.80 -1.58
CA LEU A 76 3.94 -14.46 -0.34
C LEU A 76 3.50 -15.91 -0.57
N GLU A 77 2.92 -16.26 -1.73
CA GLU A 77 2.60 -17.65 -2.06
C GLU A 77 3.84 -18.55 -2.10
N GLN A 78 5.02 -18.02 -2.44
CA GLN A 78 6.29 -18.78 -2.34
C GLN A 78 6.61 -19.13 -0.88
N VAL A 79 6.34 -18.22 0.05
CA VAL A 79 6.48 -18.46 1.49
C VAL A 79 5.41 -19.45 1.96
N CYS A 80 4.15 -19.27 1.54
CA CYS A 80 3.05 -20.17 1.84
C CYS A 80 3.33 -21.60 1.36
N ALA A 81 3.96 -21.79 0.20
CA ALA A 81 4.34 -23.12 -0.29
C ALA A 81 5.32 -23.82 0.68
N ARG A 82 6.31 -23.10 1.22
CA ARG A 82 7.25 -23.62 2.23
C ARG A 82 6.55 -23.90 3.56
N LEU A 83 5.65 -23.00 3.98
CA LEU A 83 4.84 -23.17 5.19
C LEU A 83 3.94 -24.41 5.09
N ARG A 84 3.20 -24.58 4.00
CA ARG A 84 2.34 -25.75 3.73
C ARG A 84 3.14 -27.04 3.66
N ALA A 85 4.36 -27.03 3.10
CA ALA A 85 5.23 -28.20 3.11
C ALA A 85 5.68 -28.60 4.53
N ARG A 86 5.82 -27.64 5.46
CA ARG A 86 6.23 -27.88 6.84
C ARG A 86 5.08 -28.19 7.80
N TRP A 87 3.90 -27.62 7.51
CA TRP A 87 2.66 -27.69 8.29
C TRP A 87 1.46 -27.92 7.34
N PRO A 88 1.29 -29.15 6.82
CA PRO A 88 0.32 -29.43 5.76
C PRO A 88 -1.14 -29.31 6.19
N GLU A 89 -1.42 -29.51 7.48
CA GLU A 89 -2.78 -29.45 8.05
C GLU A 89 -3.26 -28.01 8.33
N HIS A 90 -2.40 -27.01 8.10
CA HIS A 90 -2.68 -25.62 8.44
C HIS A 90 -2.93 -24.75 7.20
N ILE A 91 -3.77 -23.74 7.39
CA ILE A 91 -4.14 -22.78 6.37
C ILE A 91 -3.12 -21.64 6.36
N PHE A 92 -2.71 -21.23 5.16
CA PHE A 92 -1.89 -20.04 4.94
C PHE A 92 -2.51 -19.24 3.79
N ARG A 93 -3.07 -18.06 4.11
CA ARG A 93 -3.79 -17.20 3.17
C ARG A 93 -3.02 -15.88 3.00
N PRO A 94 -2.28 -15.71 1.89
CA PRO A 94 -1.63 -14.44 1.61
C PRO A 94 -2.62 -13.40 1.12
N SER A 95 -2.35 -12.14 1.40
CA SER A 95 -3.11 -11.00 0.90
C SER A 95 -2.28 -9.72 0.96
N ALA A 96 -2.70 -8.71 0.19
CA ALA A 96 -2.17 -7.36 0.19
C ALA A 96 -3.35 -6.41 -0.09
N ASP A 97 -3.58 -5.42 0.78
CA ASP A 97 -4.57 -4.31 0.73
C ASP A 97 -6.07 -4.68 0.54
N SER A 98 -6.36 -5.93 0.18
CA SER A 98 -7.70 -6.50 -0.02
C SER A 98 -8.14 -7.44 1.11
N SER A 99 -7.31 -7.55 2.14
CA SER A 99 -7.48 -8.46 3.28
C SER A 99 -8.31 -7.83 4.41
N PRO A 100 -8.97 -8.63 5.25
CA PRO A 100 -9.58 -8.11 6.49
C PRO A 100 -8.54 -7.73 7.56
N ILE A 101 -7.25 -7.99 7.34
CA ILE A 101 -6.19 -7.73 8.30
C ILE A 101 -5.72 -6.28 8.16
N PRO A 102 -5.64 -5.51 9.26
CA PRO A 102 -5.11 -4.15 9.23
C PRO A 102 -3.59 -4.19 9.08
N GLU A 103 -3.10 -4.22 7.83
CA GLU A 103 -1.71 -4.55 7.51
C GLU A 103 -0.70 -3.59 8.15
N ARG A 104 -1.03 -2.28 8.19
CA ARG A 104 -0.23 -1.27 8.91
C ARG A 104 -0.13 -1.60 10.39
N ALA A 105 -1.24 -1.94 11.04
CA ALA A 105 -1.23 -2.32 12.45
C ALA A 105 -0.49 -3.64 12.67
N ALA A 106 -0.63 -4.62 11.77
CA ALA A 106 0.10 -5.87 11.80
C ALA A 106 1.62 -5.64 11.73
N ALA A 107 2.08 -4.81 10.79
CA ALA A 107 3.49 -4.45 10.66
C ALA A 107 4.03 -3.82 11.95
N LEU A 108 3.34 -2.80 12.47
CA LEU A 108 3.77 -2.10 13.69
C LEU A 108 3.75 -3.00 14.93
N CYS A 109 2.72 -3.82 15.10
CA CYS A 109 2.62 -4.76 16.22
C CYS A 109 3.66 -5.88 16.15
N ALA A 110 4.10 -6.25 14.94
CA ALA A 110 5.20 -7.18 14.72
C ALA A 110 6.59 -6.50 14.81
N GLY A 111 6.65 -5.20 15.13
CA GLY A 111 7.89 -4.44 15.28
C GLY A 111 8.52 -3.95 13.99
N LEU A 112 7.80 -4.03 12.86
CA LEU A 112 8.27 -3.48 11.59
C LEU A 112 8.09 -1.96 11.60
N GLY A 113 9.23 -1.27 11.59
CA GLY A 113 9.27 0.18 11.42
C GLY A 113 8.63 0.98 12.56
N VAL A 114 8.26 2.20 12.21
CA VAL A 114 7.58 3.17 13.07
C VAL A 114 6.39 3.78 12.33
N LEU A 115 5.39 4.28 13.06
CA LEU A 115 4.28 5.04 12.47
C LEU A 115 4.73 6.49 12.23
N GLY A 116 4.69 6.93 10.98
CA GLY A 116 4.93 8.32 10.60
C GLY A 116 3.70 9.20 10.79
N ASP A 117 3.92 10.50 11.00
CA ASP A 117 2.85 11.52 11.02
C ASP A 117 2.10 11.63 9.69
N ASN A 118 2.69 11.15 8.59
CA ASN A 118 2.00 11.00 7.31
C ASN A 118 1.08 9.77 7.23
N GLY A 119 0.93 9.01 8.32
CA GLY A 119 0.07 7.83 8.41
C GLY A 119 0.66 6.55 7.80
N LEU A 120 1.92 6.56 7.37
CA LEU A 120 2.60 5.43 6.73
C LEU A 120 3.54 4.71 7.71
N VAL A 121 3.86 3.45 7.40
CA VAL A 121 4.90 2.69 8.10
C VAL A 121 6.25 3.07 7.51
N LEU A 122 7.20 3.46 8.36
CA LEU A 122 8.55 3.86 7.97
C LEU A 122 9.56 2.80 8.40
N LEU A 123 10.31 2.25 7.46
CA LEU A 123 11.47 1.38 7.72
C LEU A 123 12.78 2.16 7.62
N ASP A 124 13.79 1.80 8.40
CA ASP A 124 15.06 2.54 8.45
C ASP A 124 15.79 2.61 7.09
N LYS A 125 15.82 1.51 6.33
CA LYS A 125 16.51 1.44 5.03
C LYS A 125 15.62 1.83 3.84
N TRP A 126 14.34 1.45 3.89
CA TRP A 126 13.44 1.56 2.73
C TRP A 126 12.43 2.71 2.85
N GLY A 127 12.43 3.40 3.99
CA GLY A 127 11.49 4.46 4.30
C GLY A 127 10.04 3.99 4.21
N SER A 128 9.18 4.82 3.62
CA SER A 128 7.77 4.50 3.39
C SER A 128 7.50 3.86 2.03
N TRP A 129 8.51 3.70 1.17
CA TRP A 129 8.37 3.13 -0.17
C TRP A 129 8.26 1.60 -0.14
N ILE A 130 7.29 1.10 0.62
CA ILE A 130 7.01 -0.32 0.80
C ILE A 130 5.53 -0.64 0.57
N PHE A 131 5.26 -1.80 -0.01
CA PHE A 131 3.97 -2.47 0.08
C PHE A 131 3.98 -3.40 1.27
N LEU A 132 2.85 -3.49 1.95
CA LEU A 132 2.64 -4.48 3.01
C LEU A 132 1.87 -5.66 2.43
N GLY A 133 2.19 -6.85 2.92
CA GLY A 133 1.41 -8.04 2.67
C GLY A 133 1.36 -8.90 3.92
N THR A 134 0.29 -9.68 4.04
CA THR A 134 0.02 -10.51 5.21
C THR A 134 -0.24 -11.96 4.82
N ILE A 135 0.08 -12.90 5.72
CA ILE A 135 -0.32 -14.30 5.64
C ILE A 135 -1.12 -14.60 6.90
N LEU A 136 -2.45 -14.74 6.74
CA LEU A 136 -3.34 -15.18 7.81
C LEU A 136 -3.27 -16.70 7.93
N THR A 137 -3.17 -17.21 9.16
CA THR A 137 -3.03 -18.64 9.41
C THR A 137 -3.72 -19.10 10.70
N ASN A 138 -4.09 -20.38 10.73
CA ASN A 138 -4.55 -21.10 11.92
C ASN A 138 -3.43 -21.98 12.52
N LEU A 139 -2.17 -21.71 12.17
CA LEU A 139 -1.01 -22.46 12.66
C LEU A 139 -0.98 -22.51 14.19
N THR A 140 -1.23 -23.70 14.73
CA THR A 140 -1.15 -24.01 16.17
C THR A 140 0.26 -24.43 16.56
N GLY A 141 0.66 -24.18 17.80
CA GLY A 141 1.99 -24.53 18.33
C GLY A 141 3.14 -23.62 17.89
N TYR A 142 2.88 -22.61 17.04
CA TYR A 142 3.82 -21.53 16.79
C TYR A 142 3.79 -20.52 17.96
N PRO A 143 4.94 -20.06 18.49
CA PRO A 143 5.00 -19.12 19.60
C PRO A 143 4.68 -17.70 19.08
N TRP A 144 3.39 -17.42 18.89
CA TRP A 144 2.91 -16.14 18.39
C TRP A 144 3.33 -14.98 19.32
N PRO A 145 4.08 -13.98 18.81
CA PRO A 145 4.46 -12.84 19.63
C PRO A 145 3.26 -11.97 19.98
N GLU A 146 3.28 -11.42 21.20
CA GLU A 146 2.39 -10.32 21.60
C GLU A 146 2.76 -9.03 20.84
N PRO A 147 1.80 -8.12 20.61
CA PRO A 147 2.06 -6.84 19.98
C PRO A 147 3.14 -6.03 20.71
N VAL A 148 4.17 -5.60 19.98
CA VAL A 148 5.16 -4.68 20.54
C VAL A 148 4.59 -3.27 20.72
N PRO A 149 5.13 -2.45 21.64
CA PRO A 149 4.76 -1.05 21.76
C PRO A 149 4.95 -0.29 20.44
N LEU A 150 3.95 0.50 20.06
CA LEU A 150 4.02 1.30 18.84
C LEU A 150 5.10 2.36 18.97
N ARG A 151 6.01 2.39 18.00
CA ARG A 151 7.00 3.45 17.85
C ARG A 151 6.46 4.54 16.92
N ARG A 152 6.84 5.79 17.19
CA ARG A 152 6.51 6.97 16.37
C ARG A 152 7.77 7.49 15.69
N CYS A 153 7.60 8.21 14.60
CA CYS A 153 8.71 8.90 13.95
C CYS A 153 9.21 10.08 14.80
N VAL A 154 10.22 10.79 14.31
CA VAL A 154 10.86 11.93 14.99
C VAL A 154 10.04 13.23 15.00
N HIS A 155 8.79 13.20 14.51
CA HIS A 155 7.88 14.34 14.51
C HIS A 155 8.44 15.63 13.89
N CYS A 156 9.19 15.50 12.79
CA CYS A 156 9.85 16.65 12.14
C CYS A 156 8.90 17.68 11.49
N GLY A 157 7.60 17.37 11.36
CA GLY A 157 6.60 18.27 10.73
C GLY A 157 6.69 18.44 9.21
N ALA A 158 7.73 17.92 8.56
CA ALA A 158 7.99 18.14 7.12
C ALA A 158 6.83 17.70 6.22
N CYS A 159 6.24 16.53 6.50
CA CYS A 159 5.12 16.02 5.70
C CYS A 159 3.85 16.85 5.83
N ALA A 160 3.52 17.33 7.04
CA ALA A 160 2.35 18.16 7.28
C ALA A 160 2.52 19.54 6.62
N ALA A 161 3.70 20.16 6.77
CA ALA A 161 4.01 21.43 6.15
C ALA A 161 3.95 21.40 4.61
N ALA A 162 4.34 20.28 3.99
CA ALA A 162 4.34 20.14 2.54
C ALA A 162 3.02 19.61 1.96
N CYS A 163 2.06 19.15 2.78
CA CYS A 163 0.85 18.50 2.29
C CYS A 163 -0.03 19.50 1.51
N PRO A 164 -0.21 19.36 0.18
CA PRO A 164 -0.89 20.40 -0.59
C PRO A 164 -2.38 20.50 -0.27
N GLY A 165 -2.98 19.38 0.13
CA GLY A 165 -4.36 19.34 0.61
C GLY A 165 -4.51 19.79 2.07
N GLY A 166 -3.42 19.92 2.84
CA GLY A 166 -3.51 20.12 4.30
C GLY A 166 -4.27 18.98 5.00
N ALA A 167 -3.97 17.74 4.62
CA ALA A 167 -4.70 16.54 5.05
C ALA A 167 -4.10 15.85 6.28
N LEU A 168 -2.92 16.26 6.74
CA LEU A 168 -2.21 15.61 7.85
C LEU A 168 -2.45 16.41 9.14
N GLU A 169 -3.29 15.87 10.02
CA GLU A 169 -3.65 16.47 11.31
C GLU A 169 -3.03 15.63 12.46
N ALA A 170 -3.08 16.16 13.69
CA ALA A 170 -2.47 15.50 14.85
C ALA A 170 -3.14 14.17 15.22
N ASP A 171 -4.42 14.00 14.88
CA ASP A 171 -5.25 12.85 15.17
C ASP A 171 -5.42 11.89 13.97
N GLY A 172 -4.89 12.23 12.80
CA GLY A 172 -4.90 11.34 11.65
C GLY A 172 -4.82 12.03 10.30
N VAL A 173 -5.24 11.29 9.27
CA VAL A 173 -5.27 11.79 7.88
C VAL A 173 -6.70 12.05 7.48
N ARG A 174 -6.99 13.30 7.11
CA ARG A 174 -8.28 13.72 6.55
C ARG A 174 -8.42 13.27 5.11
N THR A 175 -9.21 12.22 4.90
CA THR A 175 -9.41 11.61 3.58
C THR A 175 -10.10 12.54 2.60
N ASP A 176 -10.98 13.43 3.09
CA ASP A 176 -11.67 14.47 2.30
C ASP A 176 -10.73 15.54 1.75
N ARG A 177 -9.50 15.62 2.25
CA ARG A 177 -8.46 16.56 1.78
C ARG A 177 -7.25 15.86 1.18
N CYS A 178 -7.14 14.54 1.34
CA CYS A 178 -6.01 13.77 0.86
C CYS A 178 -6.06 13.64 -0.67
N LEU A 179 -5.11 14.25 -1.37
CA LEU A 179 -5.05 14.20 -2.84
C LEU A 179 -4.94 12.77 -3.40
N SER A 180 -4.33 11.84 -2.65
CA SER A 180 -4.36 10.42 -3.04
C SER A 180 -5.76 9.83 -3.04
N HIS A 181 -6.63 10.24 -2.13
CA HIS A 181 -8.02 9.82 -2.09
C HIS A 181 -8.85 10.54 -3.17
N LEU A 182 -8.71 11.86 -3.27
CA LEU A 182 -9.48 12.69 -4.20
C LEU A 182 -9.24 12.31 -5.66
N THR A 183 -8.00 12.03 -6.05
CA THR A 183 -7.67 11.57 -7.42
C THR A 183 -8.38 10.26 -7.79
N GLN A 184 -8.73 9.41 -6.82
CA GLN A 184 -9.38 8.12 -7.03
C GLN A 184 -10.91 8.16 -6.85
N LYS A 185 -11.45 9.27 -6.33
CA LYS A 185 -12.88 9.45 -6.07
C LYS A 185 -13.66 9.32 -7.37
N THR A 186 -14.72 8.52 -7.34
CA THR A 186 -15.67 8.38 -8.47
C THR A 186 -16.82 9.36 -8.33
N GLY A 187 -17.37 9.83 -9.45
CA GLY A 187 -18.45 10.81 -9.47
C GLY A 187 -17.95 12.24 -9.45
N GLU A 188 -18.86 13.17 -9.16
CA GLU A 188 -18.60 14.60 -9.16
C GLU A 188 -17.71 15.02 -7.97
N LEU A 189 -16.86 16.00 -8.25
CA LEU A 189 -16.03 16.67 -7.25
C LEU A 189 -16.73 17.95 -6.80
N THR A 190 -16.54 18.34 -5.54
CA THR A 190 -16.90 19.70 -5.13
C THR A 190 -15.97 20.71 -5.83
N PRO A 191 -16.35 21.99 -5.94
CA PRO A 191 -15.46 23.02 -6.48
C PRO A 191 -14.10 23.09 -5.76
N GLU A 192 -14.08 22.90 -4.44
CA GLU A 192 -12.85 22.88 -3.64
C GLU A 192 -11.98 21.65 -3.95
N GLU A 193 -12.58 20.47 -4.09
CA GLU A 193 -11.87 19.26 -4.49
C GLU A 193 -11.29 19.40 -5.90
N ALA A 194 -12.06 19.97 -6.84
CA ALA A 194 -11.62 20.21 -8.21
C ALA A 194 -10.44 21.19 -8.27
N ALA A 195 -10.51 22.29 -7.51
CA ALA A 195 -9.40 23.26 -7.41
C ALA A 195 -8.12 22.62 -6.84
N LEU A 196 -8.24 21.78 -5.82
CA LEU A 196 -7.12 21.03 -5.25
C LEU A 196 -6.49 20.05 -6.27
N LEU A 197 -7.30 19.38 -7.09
CA LEU A 197 -6.80 18.46 -8.12
C LEU A 197 -6.20 19.18 -9.33
N SER A 198 -6.73 20.34 -9.73
CA SER A 198 -6.18 21.17 -10.81
C SER A 198 -4.72 21.54 -10.52
N ALA A 199 -4.46 22.05 -9.31
CA ALA A 199 -3.14 22.49 -8.87
C ALA A 199 -2.17 21.34 -8.52
N HIS A 200 -2.65 20.11 -8.32
CA HIS A 200 -1.81 18.97 -7.92
C HIS A 200 -1.26 18.25 -9.16
N PRO A 201 0.06 18.05 -9.34
CA PRO A 201 0.63 17.53 -10.60
C PRO A 201 0.19 16.11 -10.98
N LEU A 202 -0.19 15.25 -10.03
CA LEU A 202 -0.55 13.86 -10.34
C LEU A 202 -2.05 13.70 -10.63
N ILE A 203 -2.36 12.85 -11.60
CA ILE A 203 -3.74 12.44 -11.94
C ILE A 203 -4.17 11.20 -11.16
N TRP A 204 -3.26 10.54 -10.45
CA TRP A 204 -3.55 9.35 -9.64
C TRP A 204 -2.58 9.23 -8.47
N GLY A 205 -3.11 9.27 -7.25
CA GLY A 205 -2.31 9.22 -6.02
C GLY A 205 -1.63 10.54 -5.65
N CYS A 206 -0.86 10.52 -4.57
CA CYS A 206 -0.03 11.64 -4.13
C CYS A 206 1.17 11.13 -3.34
N ASP A 207 2.36 11.63 -3.69
CA ASP A 207 3.64 11.21 -3.10
C ASP A 207 4.29 12.28 -2.22
N VAL A 208 3.72 13.47 -2.12
CA VAL A 208 4.38 14.65 -1.52
C VAL A 208 4.81 14.38 -0.06
N CYS A 209 3.92 13.79 0.76
CA CYS A 209 4.23 13.48 2.16
C CYS A 209 5.32 12.40 2.32
N GLN A 210 5.56 11.58 1.29
CA GLN A 210 6.66 10.62 1.24
C GLN A 210 7.94 11.28 0.74
N GLN A 211 7.87 12.07 -0.33
CA GLN A 211 9.01 12.74 -0.96
C GLN A 211 9.77 13.64 0.02
N VAL A 212 9.06 14.36 0.90
CA VAL A 212 9.69 15.25 1.88
C VAL A 212 10.11 14.53 3.18
N CYS A 213 9.75 13.25 3.35
CA CYS A 213 10.02 12.52 4.58
C CYS A 213 11.53 12.20 4.71
N PRO A 214 12.19 12.54 5.82
CA PRO A 214 13.63 12.25 6.00
C PRO A 214 13.99 10.76 5.88
N TYR A 215 13.07 9.85 6.22
CA TYR A 215 13.27 8.40 6.09
C TYR A 215 13.42 7.95 4.63
N ASN A 216 12.95 8.74 3.68
CA ASN A 216 13.02 8.41 2.25
C ASN A 216 14.24 9.01 1.54
N ARG A 217 15.06 9.84 2.21
CA ARG A 217 16.19 10.56 1.59
C ARG A 217 17.21 9.63 0.93
N ALA A 218 17.41 8.44 1.49
CA ALA A 218 18.40 7.47 1.02
C ALA A 218 17.75 6.12 0.68
N ALA A 219 16.47 6.11 0.32
CA ALA A 219 15.76 4.88 -0.05
C ALA A 219 16.42 4.27 -1.31
N PRO A 220 16.88 3.00 -1.26
CA PRO A 220 17.45 2.34 -2.42
C PRO A 220 16.39 2.07 -3.48
N VAL A 221 16.81 2.03 -4.75
CA VAL A 221 16.00 1.47 -5.83
C VAL A 221 15.68 0.00 -5.49
N THR A 222 14.42 -0.37 -5.69
CA THR A 222 13.92 -1.71 -5.39
C THR A 222 14.63 -2.76 -6.24
N PRO A 223 15.01 -3.91 -5.66
CA PRO A 223 15.54 -5.04 -6.42
C PRO A 223 14.41 -5.83 -7.12
N LEU A 224 13.14 -5.51 -6.84
CA LEU A 224 11.99 -6.28 -7.32
C LEU A 224 11.61 -5.83 -8.74
N PRO A 225 11.80 -6.67 -9.78
CA PRO A 225 11.62 -6.26 -11.18
C PRO A 225 10.20 -5.78 -11.48
N GLU A 226 9.16 -6.36 -10.87
CA GLU A 226 7.77 -5.94 -11.08
C GLU A 226 7.47 -4.49 -10.66
N PHE A 227 8.31 -3.89 -9.82
CA PHE A 227 8.16 -2.52 -9.34
C PHE A 227 9.23 -1.59 -9.90
N ARG A 228 10.22 -2.12 -10.63
CA ARG A 228 11.33 -1.37 -11.21
C ARG A 228 11.25 -1.29 -12.73
N ASP A 229 10.82 -2.35 -13.37
CA ASP A 229 10.85 -2.54 -14.81
C ASP A 229 9.44 -2.29 -15.40
N ASP A 230 9.35 -2.00 -16.70
CA ASP A 230 8.09 -1.76 -17.42
C ASP A 230 7.17 -0.75 -16.71
N LEU A 231 7.73 0.40 -16.31
CA LEU A 231 6.97 1.42 -15.59
C LEU A 231 6.10 2.25 -16.54
N VAL A 232 4.88 2.57 -16.10
CA VAL A 232 4.02 3.59 -16.72
C VAL A 232 4.05 4.83 -15.83
N PRO A 233 4.93 5.81 -16.10
CA PRO A 233 5.05 6.99 -15.23
C PRO A 233 3.94 8.02 -15.46
N ALA A 234 3.36 8.05 -16.66
CA ALA A 234 2.35 9.03 -17.04
C ALA A 234 1.32 8.47 -18.02
N LEU A 235 0.14 9.10 -18.02
CA LEU A 235 -0.92 8.92 -19.03
C LEU A 235 -1.32 10.29 -19.60
N THR A 236 -1.79 10.29 -20.84
CA THR A 236 -2.33 11.44 -21.56
C THR A 236 -3.84 11.27 -21.82
N LEU A 237 -4.54 12.31 -22.26
CA LEU A 237 -5.96 12.19 -22.60
C LEU A 237 -6.24 11.07 -23.63
N PRO A 238 -5.48 10.91 -24.73
CA PRO A 238 -5.63 9.76 -25.64
C PRO A 238 -5.46 8.38 -24.99
N ASP A 239 -4.80 8.31 -23.83
CA ASP A 239 -4.61 7.06 -23.10
C ASP A 239 -5.84 6.61 -22.30
N VAL A 240 -6.83 7.49 -22.10
CA VAL A 240 -8.00 7.23 -21.25
C VAL A 240 -9.34 7.61 -21.89
N ALA A 241 -9.35 8.66 -22.71
CA ALA A 241 -10.58 9.28 -23.20
C ALA A 241 -11.39 8.31 -24.08
N GLY A 242 -12.69 8.23 -23.80
CA GLY A 242 -13.64 7.40 -24.56
C GLY A 242 -13.46 5.88 -24.37
N GLN A 243 -12.54 5.44 -23.51
CA GLN A 243 -12.36 4.01 -23.26
C GLN A 243 -13.43 3.48 -22.31
N THR A 244 -13.98 2.32 -22.65
CA THR A 244 -14.74 1.51 -21.70
C THR A 244 -13.79 0.92 -20.65
N ARG A 245 -14.33 0.53 -19.49
CA ARG A 245 -13.56 -0.17 -18.45
C ARG A 245 -12.84 -1.41 -19.00
N ARG A 246 -13.47 -2.15 -19.91
CA ARG A 246 -12.87 -3.34 -20.53
C ARG A 246 -11.66 -2.98 -21.40
N GLN A 247 -11.80 -2.02 -22.31
CA GLN A 247 -10.71 -1.57 -23.17
C GLN A 247 -9.53 -1.03 -22.35
N PHE A 248 -9.81 -0.27 -21.29
CA PHE A 248 -8.77 0.28 -20.43
C PHE A 248 -7.97 -0.81 -19.69
N LEU A 249 -8.66 -1.85 -19.20
CA LEU A 249 -8.01 -3.02 -18.58
C LEU A 249 -7.21 -3.86 -19.59
N GLU A 250 -7.70 -4.00 -20.82
CA GLU A 250 -6.98 -4.69 -21.91
C GLU A 250 -5.71 -3.91 -22.32
N ARG A 251 -5.76 -2.57 -22.29
CA ARG A 251 -4.63 -1.70 -22.64
C ARG A 251 -3.56 -1.63 -21.55
N TYR A 252 -3.98 -1.58 -20.27
CA TYR A 252 -3.09 -1.48 -19.11
C TYR A 252 -3.29 -2.66 -18.16
N PRO A 253 -3.00 -3.90 -18.60
CA PRO A 253 -3.23 -5.08 -17.77
C PRO A 253 -2.33 -5.05 -16.54
N GLY A 254 -2.90 -5.44 -15.40
CA GLY A 254 -2.15 -5.59 -14.15
C GLY A 254 -1.55 -4.28 -13.64
N ARG A 255 -2.24 -3.14 -13.81
CA ARG A 255 -1.83 -1.85 -13.24
C ARG A 255 -2.78 -1.40 -12.13
N ALA A 256 -2.20 -0.99 -11.00
CA ALA A 256 -2.97 -0.61 -9.82
C ALA A 256 -3.86 0.62 -10.05
N PHE A 257 -3.59 1.47 -11.05
CA PHE A 257 -4.45 2.62 -11.36
C PHE A 257 -5.73 2.27 -12.14
N THR A 258 -5.94 1.00 -12.52
CA THR A 258 -7.05 0.60 -13.40
C THR A 258 -8.31 0.15 -12.68
N TRP A 259 -8.26 -0.10 -11.37
CA TRP A 259 -9.37 -0.74 -10.63
C TRP A 259 -10.68 0.06 -10.66
N ARG A 260 -10.59 1.40 -10.71
CA ARG A 260 -11.73 2.34 -10.85
C ARG A 260 -12.13 2.64 -12.30
N GLY A 261 -11.44 2.05 -13.29
CA GLY A 261 -11.62 2.37 -14.70
C GLY A 261 -11.04 3.74 -15.09
N PRO A 262 -11.26 4.17 -16.35
CA PRO A 262 -10.61 5.37 -16.88
C PRO A 262 -11.24 6.70 -16.41
N GLY A 263 -12.46 6.68 -15.90
CA GLY A 263 -13.24 7.88 -15.57
C GLY A 263 -12.52 8.89 -14.65
N PRO A 264 -12.03 8.49 -13.47
CA PRO A 264 -11.29 9.40 -12.59
C PRO A 264 -10.02 9.95 -13.24
N LEU A 265 -9.28 9.13 -14.00
CA LEU A 265 -8.05 9.56 -14.70
C LEU A 265 -8.36 10.59 -15.80
N GLN A 266 -9.40 10.33 -16.60
CA GLN A 266 -9.86 11.26 -17.63
C GLN A 266 -10.27 12.60 -17.02
N ARG A 267 -11.13 12.59 -15.99
CA ARG A 267 -11.53 13.81 -15.27
C ARG A 267 -10.30 14.59 -14.75
N ASN A 268 -9.35 13.90 -14.15
CA ASN A 268 -8.18 14.56 -13.55
C ASN A 268 -7.21 15.10 -14.61
N LEU A 269 -7.19 14.53 -15.82
CA LEU A 269 -6.46 15.09 -16.96
C LEU A 269 -7.17 16.33 -17.52
N GLU A 270 -8.49 16.28 -17.69
CA GLU A 270 -9.29 17.42 -18.19
C GLU A 270 -9.19 18.64 -17.27
N LEU A 271 -9.10 18.44 -15.95
CA LEU A 271 -8.87 19.52 -14.99
C LEU A 271 -7.52 20.24 -15.19
N LYS A 272 -6.54 19.59 -15.80
CA LYS A 272 -5.19 20.15 -16.03
C LYS A 272 -5.07 20.90 -17.34
N ASP A 273 -5.79 20.44 -18.35
CA ASP A 273 -5.78 21.05 -19.69
C ASP A 273 -6.72 22.27 -19.79
N GLY A 274 -7.50 22.54 -18.74
CA GLY A 274 -8.45 23.66 -18.66
C GLY A 274 -7.89 24.96 -18.06
N GLU A 275 -6.58 25.00 -17.76
CA GLU A 275 -5.82 26.22 -17.39
C GLU A 275 -4.99 26.74 -18.58
#